data_AF-A0A8T4YQJ6-F1
#
_entry.id   AF-A0A8T4YQJ6-F1
#
_cell.length_a   1.000
_cell.length_b   1.000
_cell.length_c   1.000
_cell.angle_alpha   90.00
_cell.angle_beta   90.00
_cell.angle_gamma   90.00
#
_symmetry.space_group_name_H-M   'P 1'
#
loop_
_entity.id
_entity.type
_entity.pdbx_description
1 polymer ?
#
loop_
_entity_poly.entity_id
_entity_poly.type
_entity_poly.pdbx_seq_one_letter_code
_entity_poly.pdbx_strand_id
1 'polypeptide(L)'
;KCAKHCPSKAIPFGPRTWEGKCKANNPGALKWYSDEEACFDYWNRVGSGCAICFRVCSFTKPKGLSHSMVKWFIRNIPRLNRLWVWMDEHLGYGKMGNPEEYWKEE
;
A
#
# COMPACT_ATOMS: atom_id res chain seq x y z
N LYS A 1 0.52 0.38 -6.49
CA LYS A 1 1.78 0.61 -5.75
C LYS A 1 2.00 -0.44 -4.65
N CYS A 2 1.06 -0.66 -3.72
CA CYS A 2 1.17 -1.70 -2.67
C CYS A 2 1.58 -3.09 -3.19
N ALA A 3 0.90 -3.63 -4.22
CA ALA A 3 1.26 -4.93 -4.80
C ALA A 3 2.70 -5.00 -5.35
N LYS A 4 3.17 -3.91 -5.98
CA LYS A 4 4.54 -3.77 -6.53
C LYS A 4 5.63 -3.79 -5.44
N HIS A 5 5.34 -3.24 -4.26
CA HIS A 5 6.31 -3.13 -3.17
C HIS A 5 6.12 -4.17 -2.06
N CYS A 6 5.14 -5.08 -2.20
CA CYS A 6 4.92 -6.13 -1.23
C CYS A 6 6.06 -7.15 -1.32
N PRO A 7 6.89 -7.32 -0.26
CA PRO A 7 8.07 -8.19 -0.33
C PRO A 7 7.70 -9.68 -0.45
N SER A 8 6.57 -10.09 0.15
CA SER A 8 6.05 -11.45 0.04
C SER A 8 5.18 -11.69 -1.19
N LYS A 9 4.93 -10.66 -2.02
CA LYS A 9 4.00 -10.71 -3.17
C LYS A 9 2.59 -11.20 -2.80
N ALA A 10 2.17 -10.97 -1.55
CA ALA A 10 0.87 -11.40 -1.03
C ALA A 10 -0.32 -10.65 -1.65
N ILE A 11 -0.12 -9.41 -2.09
CA ILE A 11 -1.20 -8.58 -2.64
C ILE A 11 -1.34 -8.85 -4.15
N PRO A 12 -2.52 -9.21 -4.66
CA PRO A 12 -2.70 -9.55 -6.06
C PRO A 12 -2.60 -8.33 -6.97
N PHE A 13 -2.10 -8.56 -8.18
CA PHE A 13 -2.35 -7.69 -9.32
C PHE A 13 -3.62 -8.18 -10.01
N GLY A 14 -4.54 -7.28 -10.38
CA GLY A 14 -5.73 -7.62 -11.15
C GLY A 14 -7.04 -7.15 -10.50
N PRO A 15 -8.19 -7.72 -10.93
CA PRO A 15 -9.50 -7.34 -10.44
C PRO A 15 -9.81 -7.93 -9.06
N ARG A 16 -10.90 -7.47 -8.46
CA ARG A 16 -11.50 -8.09 -7.27
C ARG A 16 -12.12 -9.43 -7.65
N THR A 17 -12.14 -10.37 -6.70
CA THR A 17 -12.72 -11.71 -6.85
C THR A 17 -13.69 -11.98 -5.69
N TRP A 18 -14.48 -13.04 -5.83
CA TRP A 18 -15.33 -13.58 -4.75
C TRP A 18 -14.66 -14.75 -4.01
N GLU A 19 -13.61 -15.31 -4.60
CA GLU A 19 -12.88 -16.48 -4.09
C GLU A 19 -11.65 -16.07 -3.29
N GLY A 20 -11.42 -16.78 -2.19
CA GLY A 20 -10.22 -16.63 -1.37
C GLY A 20 -8.97 -17.13 -2.06
N LYS A 21 -7.82 -16.56 -1.69
CA LYS A 21 -6.49 -16.95 -2.16
C LYS A 21 -5.86 -18.05 -1.31
N CYS A 22 -6.16 -18.10 -0.01
CA CYS A 22 -5.65 -19.08 0.95
C CYS A 22 -6.72 -19.46 2.01
N LYS A 23 -6.41 -20.39 2.91
CA LYS A 23 -7.36 -20.89 3.93
C LYS A 23 -7.74 -19.82 4.95
N ALA A 24 -6.86 -18.86 5.18
CA ALA A 24 -7.11 -17.72 6.07
C ALA A 24 -8.05 -16.66 5.45
N ASN A 25 -8.65 -16.91 4.29
CA ASN A 25 -9.63 -16.02 3.69
C ASN A 25 -11.08 -16.49 3.93
N ASN A 26 -11.98 -15.53 4.19
CA ASN A 26 -13.42 -15.75 4.15
C ASN A 26 -13.98 -15.42 2.74
N PRO A 27 -14.35 -16.41 1.91
CA PRO A 27 -14.86 -16.19 0.56
C PRO A 27 -16.26 -15.54 0.56
N GLY A 28 -16.74 -15.09 -0.60
CA GLY A 28 -18.09 -14.59 -0.80
C GLY A 28 -18.26 -13.06 -0.78
N ALA A 29 -17.19 -12.29 -0.54
CA ALA A 29 -17.20 -10.83 -0.64
C ALA A 29 -16.34 -10.35 -1.82
N LEU A 30 -16.85 -9.44 -2.66
CA LEU A 30 -16.08 -8.92 -3.80
C LEU A 30 -14.96 -7.98 -3.34
N LYS A 31 -13.74 -8.51 -3.24
CA LYS A 31 -12.54 -7.76 -2.81
C LYS A 31 -11.27 -8.30 -3.47
N TRP A 32 -10.17 -7.57 -3.27
CA TRP A 32 -8.85 -8.10 -3.58
C TRP A 32 -8.41 -9.01 -2.43
N TYR A 33 -8.56 -10.32 -2.61
CA TYR A 33 -8.06 -11.30 -1.65
C TYR A 33 -6.53 -11.35 -1.70
N SER A 34 -5.89 -11.05 -0.58
CA SER A 34 -4.45 -11.20 -0.41
C SER A 34 -4.13 -12.60 0.11
N ASP A 35 -2.92 -13.06 -0.19
CA ASP A 35 -2.35 -14.26 0.42
C ASP A 35 -1.89 -13.94 1.85
N GLU A 36 -2.79 -14.14 2.81
CA GLU A 36 -2.53 -13.80 4.21
C GLU A 36 -1.45 -14.71 4.83
N GLU A 37 -1.29 -15.93 4.31
CA GLU A 37 -0.27 -16.88 4.78
C GLU A 37 1.12 -16.41 4.36
N ALA A 38 1.28 -16.00 3.09
CA ALA A 38 2.52 -15.40 2.59
C ALA A 38 2.85 -14.05 3.27
N CYS A 39 1.82 -13.24 3.59
CA CYS A 39 2.00 -12.00 4.35
C CYS A 39 2.54 -12.29 5.75
N PHE A 40 1.92 -13.22 6.48
CA PHE A 40 2.30 -13.57 7.84
C PHE A 40 3.67 -14.26 7.92
N ASP A 41 3.99 -15.13 6.97
CA ASP A 41 5.33 -15.74 6.87
C ASP A 41 6.43 -14.68 6.77
N TYR A 42 6.20 -13.60 6.01
CA TYR A 42 7.16 -12.50 5.96
C TYR A 42 7.31 -11.75 7.29
N TRP A 43 6.24 -11.60 8.08
CA TRP A 43 6.34 -11.01 9.43
C TRP A 43 7.26 -11.84 10.31
N ASN A 44 7.10 -13.16 10.29
CA ASN A 44 7.95 -14.07 11.04
C ASN A 44 9.43 -13.98 10.62
N ARG A 45 9.69 -13.79 9.32
CA ARG A 45 11.06 -13.61 8.80
C ARG A 45 11.72 -12.31 9.22
N VAL A 46 10.97 -11.21 9.28
CA VAL A 46 11.52 -9.90 9.70
C VAL A 46 11.43 -9.65 11.20
N GLY A 47 10.82 -10.58 11.95
CA GLY A 47 10.69 -10.50 13.41
C GLY A 47 9.83 -9.35 13.91
N SER A 48 9.02 -8.73 13.06
CA SER A 48 8.18 -7.56 13.39
C SER A 48 7.01 -7.42 12.39
N GLY A 49 6.16 -6.41 12.60
CA GLY A 49 5.13 -6.05 11.63
C GLY A 49 5.71 -5.42 10.36
N CYS A 50 5.24 -5.85 9.18
CA CYS A 50 5.77 -5.36 7.90
C CYS A 50 5.24 -3.97 7.49
N ALA A 51 3.91 -3.81 7.38
CA ALA A 51 3.19 -2.57 7.04
C ALA A 51 3.67 -1.76 5.79
N ILE A 52 4.55 -2.29 4.95
CA ILE A 52 5.08 -1.59 3.75
C ILE A 52 3.94 -1.15 2.81
N CYS A 53 2.88 -1.95 2.69
CA CYS A 53 1.71 -1.63 1.88
C CYS A 53 1.04 -0.30 2.29
N PHE A 54 0.98 -0.01 3.59
CA PHE A 54 0.48 1.26 4.10
C PHE A 54 1.46 2.40 3.81
N ARG A 55 2.76 2.20 4.06
CA ARG A 55 3.81 3.20 3.83
C ARG A 55 3.84 3.71 2.39
N VAL A 56 3.74 2.80 1.42
CA VAL A 56 3.85 3.15 0.00
C VAL A 56 2.53 3.62 -0.62
N CYS A 57 1.42 3.58 0.11
CA CYS A 57 0.13 3.97 -0.42
C CYS A 57 0.13 5.47 -0.75
N SER A 58 -0.34 5.83 -1.95
CA SER A 58 -0.46 7.24 -2.38
C SER A 58 -1.48 8.02 -1.55
N PHE A 59 -2.35 7.33 -0.80
CA PHE A 59 -3.28 7.92 0.16
C PHE A 59 -2.70 8.09 1.57
N THR A 60 -1.57 7.44 1.89
CA THR A 60 -0.89 7.60 3.18
C THR A 60 0.12 8.74 3.06
N LYS A 61 -0.37 9.97 3.13
CA LYS A 61 0.44 11.19 3.07
C LYS A 61 0.05 12.13 4.21
N PRO A 62 0.96 12.99 4.69
CA PRO A 62 0.62 14.03 5.65
C PRO A 62 -0.61 14.83 5.16
N LYS A 63 -1.50 15.17 6.10
CA LYS A 63 -2.64 16.01 5.81
C LYS A 63 -2.14 17.39 5.38
N GLY A 64 -2.76 17.96 4.34
CA GLY A 64 -2.40 19.28 3.82
C GLY A 64 -3.20 19.66 2.59
N LEU A 65 -3.00 20.90 2.13
CA LEU A 65 -3.67 21.43 0.94
C LEU A 65 -3.28 20.65 -0.32
N SER A 66 -1.99 20.32 -0.47
CA SER A 66 -1.48 19.54 -1.61
C SER A 66 -2.16 18.17 -1.73
N HIS A 67 -2.23 17.40 -0.64
CA HIS A 67 -2.86 16.08 -0.66
C HIS A 67 -4.37 16.16 -0.85
N SER A 68 -5.02 17.18 -0.30
CA SER A 68 -6.45 17.45 -0.51
C SER A 68 -6.76 17.76 -1.97
N MET A 69 -5.92 18.57 -2.61
CA MET A 69 -6.02 18.89 -4.04
C MET A 69 -5.88 17.63 -4.91
N VAL A 70 -4.85 16.81 -4.66
CA VAL A 70 -4.67 15.56 -5.41
C VAL A 70 -5.86 14.62 -5.25
N LYS A 71 -6.40 14.47 -4.02
CA LYS A 71 -7.61 13.66 -3.80
C LYS A 71 -8.85 14.20 -4.53
N TRP A 72 -8.98 15.53 -4.61
CA TRP A 72 -10.04 16.14 -5.42
C TRP A 72 -9.88 15.77 -6.90
N PHE A 73 -8.67 15.83 -7.46
CA PHE A 73 -8.43 15.40 -8.85
C PHE A 73 -8.66 13.91 -9.06
N ILE A 74 -8.26 13.05 -8.12
CA ILE A 74 -8.52 11.60 -8.20
C ILE A 74 -10.02 11.31 -8.26
N ARG A 75 -10.82 12.07 -7.50
CA ARG A 75 -12.28 11.92 -7.46
C ARG A 75 -12.95 12.47 -8.72
N ASN A 76 -12.53 13.63 -9.21
CA ASN A 76 -13.23 14.36 -10.27
C ASN A 76 -12.67 14.11 -11.68
N ILE A 77 -11.39 13.73 -11.81
CA ILE A 77 -10.70 13.54 -13.09
C ILE A 77 -9.88 12.22 -13.07
N PRO A 78 -10.54 11.05 -12.98
CA PRO A 78 -9.88 9.75 -12.77
C PRO A 78 -8.96 9.34 -13.94
N ARG A 79 -9.12 9.93 -15.13
CA ARG A 79 -8.21 9.73 -16.27
C ARG A 79 -6.76 10.10 -15.94
N LEU A 80 -6.54 10.99 -14.97
CA LEU A 80 -5.20 11.42 -14.53
C LEU A 80 -4.62 10.53 -13.42
N ASN A 81 -5.31 9.48 -12.96
CA ASN A 81 -4.83 8.67 -11.82
C ASN A 81 -3.45 8.05 -12.07
N ARG A 82 -3.12 7.68 -13.31
CA ARG A 82 -1.78 7.18 -13.66
C ARG A 82 -0.70 8.23 -13.47
N LEU A 83 -0.98 9.49 -13.80
CA LEU A 83 -0.07 10.61 -13.58
C LEU A 83 0.18 10.81 -12.08
N TRP A 84 -0.87 10.81 -11.27
CA TRP A 84 -0.73 10.99 -9.81
C TRP A 84 0.10 9.88 -9.15
N VAL A 85 -0.09 8.62 -9.57
CA VAL A 85 0.73 7.50 -9.09
C VAL A 85 2.19 7.63 -9.53
N TRP A 86 2.43 8.06 -10.77
CA TRP A 86 3.79 8.31 -11.28
C TRP A 86 4.49 9.43 -10.50
N MET A 87 3.80 10.54 -10.25
CA MET A 87 4.33 11.65 -9.44
C MET A 87 4.65 11.21 -8.01
N ASP A 88 3.78 10.41 -7.39
CA ASP A 88 4.00 9.84 -6.05
C ASP A 88 5.25 8.95 -5.97
N GLU A 89 5.60 8.23 -7.04
CA GLU A 89 6.87 7.48 -7.12
C GLU A 89 8.09 8.42 -7.29
N HIS A 90 8.00 9.45 -8.12
CA HIS A 90 9.12 10.35 -8.44
C HIS A 90 9.46 11.34 -7.33
N LEU A 91 8.45 11.79 -6.57
CA LEU A 91 8.66 12.65 -5.39
C LEU A 91 9.23 11.89 -4.18
N GLY A 92 9.49 10.59 -4.32
CA GLY A 92 10.13 9.78 -3.28
C GLY A 92 9.20 9.39 -2.12
N TYR A 93 7.88 9.58 -2.25
CA TYR A 93 6.96 9.20 -1.20
C TYR A 93 6.91 7.68 -0.98
N GLY A 94 6.95 7.28 0.29
CA GLY A 94 6.90 5.89 0.73
C GLY A 94 8.26 5.22 0.86
N LYS A 95 9.37 5.97 0.68
CA LYS A 95 10.72 5.53 1.05
C LYS A 95 10.82 5.33 2.58
N MET A 96 11.68 4.43 3.00
CA MET A 96 12.00 4.24 4.41
C MET A 96 12.89 5.40 4.85
N GLY A 97 12.48 6.11 5.91
CA GLY A 97 13.33 7.12 6.55
C GLY A 97 14.48 6.46 7.32
N ASN A 98 15.43 7.27 7.79
CA ASN A 98 16.51 6.81 8.64
C ASN A 98 15.94 6.41 10.02
N PRO A 99 16.05 5.13 10.44
CA PRO A 99 15.52 4.69 11.72
C PRO A 99 16.21 5.36 12.91
N GLU A 100 17.46 5.80 12.78
CA GLU A 100 18.18 6.47 13.86
C GLU A 100 17.71 7.89 14.10
N GLU A 101 17.16 8.55 13.08
CA GLU A 101 16.61 9.91 13.20
C GLU A 101 15.23 9.89 13.85
N TYR A 102 14.42 8.88 13.54
CA TYR A 102 13.05 8.75 14.04
C TYR A 102 12.96 8.80 15.58
N TRP A 103 13.88 8.14 16.28
CA TRP A 103 13.87 8.07 17.74
C TRP A 103 14.55 9.26 18.43
N LYS A 104 15.13 10.20 17.68
CA LYS A 104 15.80 11.39 18.24
C LYS A 104 14.86 12.58 18.37
N GLU A 105 13.66 12.52 17.81
CA GLU A 105 12.68 13.62 17.77
C GLU A 105 11.72 13.63 18.98
N GLU A 106 12.17 13.22 20.18
CA GLU A 106 11.42 13.38 21.44
C GLU A 106 11.71 14.72 22.14
#